data_AF-A0A453S210-F1
#
_entry.id   AF-A0A453S210-F1
#
_cell.length_a   1.000
_cell.length_b   1.000
_cell.length_c   1.000
_cell.angle_alpha   90.00
_cell.angle_beta   90.00
_cell.angle_gamma   90.00
#
_symmetry.space_group_name_H-M   'P 1'
#
loop_
_entity.id
_entity.type
_entity.pdbx_description
1 polymer ?
#
loop_
_entity_poly.entity_id
_entity_poly.type
_entity_poly.pdbx_seq_one_letter_code
_entity_poly.pdbx_strand_id
1 'polypeptide(L)'
;VTEEQLAALFINVGQVVDCRMCGDPNSVLRFAFIEFTDEEGARAALNLSGTVLGYYPVRVLPSKTAIAPVNPTFLPRSDDEREMCARTIYCTNIDKKVSQADVKLFFESICGEVYRLRLLGDYQHNTRIAFVEFVMAESATAALNCSGVILGSLPIR
;
A
#
# COMPACT_ATOMS: atom_id res chain seq x y z
N VAL A 1 1.14 12.11 -10.53
CA VAL A 1 0.63 11.13 -11.52
C VAL A 1 -0.72 10.66 -11.01
N THR A 2 -1.77 10.81 -11.81
CA THR A 2 -3.14 10.35 -11.49
C THR A 2 -3.49 9.10 -12.29
N GLU A 3 -4.61 8.44 -11.94
CA GLU A 3 -5.12 7.28 -12.68
C GLU A 3 -5.44 7.64 -14.14
N GLU A 4 -5.98 8.82 -14.39
CA GLU A 4 -6.34 9.28 -15.75
C GLU A 4 -5.10 9.49 -16.61
N GLN A 5 -4.04 10.08 -16.03
CA GLN A 5 -2.75 10.25 -16.72
C GLN A 5 -2.11 8.92 -17.07
N LEU A 6 -2.25 7.93 -16.18
CA LEU A 6 -1.73 6.59 -16.41
C LEU A 6 -2.55 5.87 -17.48
N ALA A 7 -3.87 5.85 -17.37
CA ALA A 7 -4.76 5.25 -18.36
C ALA A 7 -4.53 5.84 -19.77
N ALA A 8 -4.35 7.17 -19.87
CA ALA A 8 -4.04 7.85 -21.13
C ALA A 8 -2.70 7.41 -21.76
N LEU A 9 -1.71 7.02 -20.95
CA LEU A 9 -0.46 6.46 -21.47
C LEU A 9 -0.69 5.06 -22.08
N PHE A 10 -1.47 4.22 -21.40
CA PHE A 10 -1.69 2.82 -21.78
C PHE A 10 -2.78 2.62 -22.85
N ILE A 11 -3.66 3.58 -23.09
CA ILE A 11 -4.73 3.46 -24.10
C ILE A 11 -4.19 3.29 -25.53
N ASN A 12 -2.96 3.74 -25.80
CA ASN A 12 -2.35 3.66 -27.12
C ASN A 12 -1.88 2.24 -27.49
N VAL A 13 -1.76 1.33 -26.51
CA VAL A 13 -1.31 -0.05 -26.75
C VAL A 13 -2.44 -1.07 -26.65
N GLY A 14 -3.62 -0.67 -26.16
CA GLY A 14 -4.81 -1.52 -26.06
C GLY A 14 -5.94 -0.84 -25.30
N GLN A 15 -7.14 -1.42 -25.35
CA GLN A 15 -8.29 -0.91 -24.60
C GLN A 15 -8.13 -1.22 -23.11
N VAL A 16 -7.99 -0.15 -22.30
CA VAL A 16 -7.89 -0.25 -20.84
C VAL A 16 -9.28 -0.40 -20.24
N VAL A 17 -9.47 -1.45 -19.43
CA VAL A 17 -10.73 -1.80 -18.74
C VAL A 17 -10.74 -1.28 -17.32
N ASP A 18 -9.63 -1.43 -16.60
CA ASP A 18 -9.44 -0.91 -15.25
C ASP A 18 -8.03 -0.31 -15.11
N CYS A 19 -7.94 0.78 -14.36
CA CYS A 19 -6.68 1.43 -14.01
C CYS A 19 -6.77 1.83 -12.55
N ARG A 20 -6.03 1.12 -11.70
CA ARG A 20 -6.08 1.31 -10.25
C ARG A 20 -4.72 1.66 -9.70
N MET A 21 -4.55 2.88 -9.21
CA MET A 21 -3.38 3.28 -8.44
C MET A 21 -3.47 2.75 -7.01
N CYS A 22 -2.36 2.25 -6.50
CA CYS A 22 -2.21 1.70 -5.16
C CYS A 22 -1.01 2.31 -4.46
N GLY A 23 -1.07 2.36 -3.13
CA GLY A 23 -0.04 2.95 -2.29
C GLY A 23 -0.21 4.46 -2.07
N ASP A 24 0.53 4.99 -1.11
CA ASP A 24 0.41 6.36 -0.64
C ASP A 24 0.85 7.41 -1.69
N PRO A 25 0.18 8.59 -1.74
CA PRO A 25 0.63 9.88 -2.24
C PRO A 25 2.07 10.02 -2.67
N ASN A 26 2.86 9.88 -1.62
CA ASN A 26 4.19 10.38 -1.43
C ASN A 26 5.18 9.21 -1.31
N SER A 27 4.68 7.97 -1.27
CA SER A 27 5.52 6.80 -1.19
C SER A 27 6.14 6.47 -2.55
N VAL A 28 7.45 6.22 -2.54
CA VAL A 28 8.18 5.68 -3.70
C VAL A 28 7.74 4.26 -4.07
N LEU A 29 6.99 3.59 -3.19
CA LEU A 29 6.42 2.26 -3.42
C LEU A 29 5.04 2.34 -4.08
N ARG A 30 4.61 3.49 -4.58
CA ARG A 30 3.37 3.63 -5.34
C ARG A 30 3.45 2.80 -6.62
N PHE A 31 2.42 1.98 -6.85
CA PHE A 31 2.27 1.16 -8.04
C PHE A 31 0.85 1.27 -8.57
N ALA A 32 0.60 0.72 -9.74
CA ALA A 32 -0.74 0.67 -10.30
C ALA A 32 -0.94 -0.65 -11.02
N PHE A 33 -2.19 -1.09 -11.08
CA PHE A 33 -2.62 -2.19 -11.91
C PHE A 33 -3.40 -1.65 -13.10
N ILE A 34 -3.04 -2.12 -14.29
CA ILE A 34 -3.74 -1.83 -15.54
C ILE A 34 -4.30 -3.14 -16.07
N GLU A 35 -5.60 -3.18 -16.29
CA GLU A 35 -6.29 -4.28 -16.94
C GLU A 35 -6.63 -3.91 -18.38
N PHE A 36 -6.31 -4.81 -19.31
CA PHE A 36 -6.63 -4.69 -20.72
C PHE A 36 -7.76 -5.66 -21.08
N THR A 37 -8.49 -5.35 -22.15
CA THR A 37 -9.49 -6.26 -22.72
C THR A 37 -8.90 -7.58 -23.19
N ASP A 38 -7.65 -7.56 -23.66
CA ASP A 38 -6.97 -8.69 -24.26
C ASP A 38 -5.49 -8.77 -23.84
N GLU A 39 -4.94 -9.97 -24.04
CA GLU A 39 -3.53 -10.26 -23.74
C GLU A 39 -2.57 -9.49 -24.67
N GLU A 40 -3.00 -9.15 -25.89
CA GLU A 40 -2.17 -8.44 -26.84
C GLU A 40 -1.81 -7.04 -26.35
N GLY A 41 -2.81 -6.28 -25.86
CA GLY A 41 -2.61 -4.99 -25.23
C GLY A 41 -1.76 -5.06 -23.98
N ALA A 42 -2.00 -6.07 -23.12
CA ALA A 42 -1.19 -6.29 -21.92
C ALA A 42 0.28 -6.60 -22.24
N ARG A 43 0.54 -7.38 -23.31
CA ARG A 43 1.90 -7.68 -23.76
C ARG A 43 2.57 -6.48 -24.40
N ALA A 44 1.84 -5.72 -25.22
CA ALA A 44 2.35 -4.50 -25.85
C ALA A 44 2.71 -3.42 -24.81
N ALA A 45 1.95 -3.33 -23.71
CA ALA A 45 2.21 -2.42 -22.60
C ALA A 45 3.58 -2.59 -21.94
N LEU A 46 4.18 -3.79 -22.00
CA LEU A 46 5.54 -4.03 -21.48
C LEU A 46 6.59 -3.17 -22.19
N ASN A 47 6.35 -2.79 -23.45
CA ASN A 47 7.25 -1.90 -24.20
C ASN A 47 7.20 -0.46 -23.73
N LEU A 48 6.21 -0.07 -22.92
CA LEU A 48 6.14 1.27 -22.32
C LEU A 48 7.03 1.40 -21.08
N SER A 49 7.67 0.33 -20.62
CA SER A 49 8.63 0.37 -19.52
C SER A 49 9.80 1.32 -19.85
N GLY A 50 10.07 2.26 -18.96
CA GLY A 50 11.04 3.35 -19.17
C GLY A 50 10.43 4.65 -19.69
N THR A 51 9.16 4.65 -20.11
CA THR A 51 8.47 5.90 -20.50
C THR A 51 8.38 6.83 -19.29
N VAL A 52 8.78 8.08 -19.48
CA VAL A 52 8.73 9.10 -18.41
C VAL A 52 7.31 9.62 -18.28
N LEU A 53 6.74 9.50 -17.07
CA LEU A 53 5.44 10.06 -16.72
C LEU A 53 5.62 11.02 -15.54
N GLY A 54 5.44 12.32 -15.80
CA GLY A 54 5.87 13.35 -14.85
C GLY A 54 7.39 13.45 -14.80
N TYR A 55 7.98 13.18 -13.63
CA TYR A 55 9.44 13.29 -13.41
C TYR A 55 10.18 11.94 -13.35
N TYR A 56 9.44 10.82 -13.35
CA TYR A 56 10.01 9.49 -13.14
C TYR A 56 9.65 8.52 -14.27
N PRO A 57 10.56 7.62 -14.66
CA PRO A 57 10.26 6.55 -15.61
C PRO A 57 9.34 5.51 -14.98
N VAL A 58 8.32 5.08 -15.73
CA VAL A 58 7.40 4.01 -15.29
C VAL A 58 8.05 2.65 -15.54
N ARG A 59 8.07 1.79 -14.53
CA ARG A 59 8.46 0.38 -14.69
C ARG A 59 7.21 -0.46 -14.90
N VAL A 60 7.10 -1.11 -16.06
CA VAL A 60 5.97 -1.98 -16.39
C VAL A 60 6.41 -3.44 -16.29
N LEU A 61 5.63 -4.26 -15.58
CA LEU A 61 5.88 -5.69 -15.39
C LEU A 61 4.55 -6.45 -15.52
N PRO A 62 4.56 -7.72 -15.94
CA PRO A 62 3.36 -8.55 -15.87
C PRO A 62 2.86 -8.65 -14.43
N SER A 63 1.56 -8.39 -14.23
CA SER A 63 0.96 -8.57 -12.91
C SER A 63 0.94 -10.05 -12.52
N LYS A 64 1.32 -10.35 -11.28
CA LYS A 64 1.22 -11.70 -10.70
C LYS A 64 -0.10 -11.94 -9.97
N THR A 65 -0.99 -10.94 -9.95
CA THR A 65 -2.24 -10.95 -9.22
C THR A 65 -3.32 -10.35 -10.11
N ALA A 66 -4.40 -11.08 -10.35
CA ALA A 66 -5.57 -10.54 -11.05
C ALA A 66 -6.21 -9.44 -10.20
N ILE A 67 -6.66 -8.36 -10.83
CA ILE A 67 -7.44 -7.33 -10.15
C ILE A 67 -8.84 -7.90 -9.90
N ALA A 68 -9.02 -8.60 -8.78
CA ALA A 68 -10.36 -9.05 -8.41
C ALA A 68 -11.24 -7.81 -8.13
N PRO A 69 -12.48 -7.75 -8.66
CA PRO A 69 -13.40 -6.69 -8.31
C PRO A 69 -13.59 -6.67 -6.79
N VAL A 70 -13.34 -5.52 -6.17
CA VAL A 70 -13.50 -5.35 -4.73
C VAL A 70 -14.99 -5.42 -4.44
N ASN A 71 -15.40 -6.34 -3.57
CA ASN A 71 -16.79 -6.38 -3.13
C ASN A 71 -17.10 -5.05 -2.40
N PRO A 72 -18.06 -4.23 -2.90
CA PRO A 72 -18.35 -2.93 -2.31
C PRO A 72 -18.75 -3.00 -0.84
N THR A 73 -19.25 -4.16 -0.40
CA THR A 73 -19.63 -4.38 1.00
C THR A 73 -18.45 -4.40 1.98
N PHE A 74 -17.22 -4.60 1.48
CA PHE A 74 -15.98 -4.54 2.26
C PHE A 74 -15.34 -3.15 2.27
N LEU A 75 -15.88 -2.20 1.48
CA LEU A 75 -15.46 -0.81 1.56
C LEU A 75 -16.15 -0.13 2.75
N PRO A 76 -15.47 0.85 3.39
CA PRO A 76 -16.09 1.70 4.40
C PRO A 76 -17.37 2.36 3.86
N ARG A 77 -18.48 2.20 4.58
CA ARG A 77 -19.81 2.68 4.17
C ARG A 77 -20.19 3.99 4.84
N SER A 78 -19.68 4.27 6.04
CA SER A 78 -19.88 5.54 6.75
C SER A 78 -18.62 6.40 6.76
N ASP A 79 -18.79 7.70 7.02
CA ASP A 79 -17.68 8.62 7.22
C ASP A 79 -16.81 8.20 8.41
N ASP A 80 -17.43 7.72 9.50
CA ASP A 80 -16.70 7.19 10.67
C ASP A 80 -15.81 6.00 10.32
N GLU A 81 -16.29 5.07 9.48
CA GLU A 81 -15.49 3.92 9.03
C GLU A 81 -14.33 4.37 8.12
N ARG A 82 -14.57 5.37 7.26
CA ARG A 82 -13.54 5.96 6.40
C ARG A 82 -12.46 6.65 7.23
N GLU A 83 -12.86 7.42 8.22
CA GLU A 83 -11.95 8.12 9.13
C GLU A 83 -11.13 7.12 9.94
N MET A 84 -11.76 6.07 10.49
CA MET A 84 -11.06 5.00 11.19
C MET A 84 -10.04 4.29 10.29
N CYS A 85 -10.41 3.98 9.04
CA CYS A 85 -9.48 3.39 8.06
C CYS A 85 -8.32 4.34 7.75
N ALA A 86 -8.57 5.65 7.60
CA ALA A 86 -7.53 6.64 7.33
C ALA A 86 -6.54 6.79 8.49
N ARG A 87 -6.97 6.52 9.73
CA ARG A 87 -6.13 6.55 10.93
C ARG A 87 -5.43 5.22 11.24
N THR A 88 -5.72 4.14 10.50
CA THR A 88 -5.21 2.80 10.81
C THR A 88 -4.21 2.30 9.77
N ILE A 89 -3.03 1.89 10.22
CA ILE A 89 -2.03 1.20 9.38
C ILE A 89 -2.01 -0.30 9.66
N TYR A 90 -1.62 -1.05 8.64
CA TYR A 90 -1.30 -2.48 8.73
C TYR A 90 0.21 -2.66 8.61
N CYS A 91 0.83 -3.15 9.67
CA CYS A 91 2.26 -3.41 9.74
C CYS A 91 2.52 -4.92 9.63
N THR A 92 3.55 -5.28 8.87
CA THR A 92 3.99 -6.65 8.67
C THR A 92 5.47 -6.81 8.98
N ASN A 93 5.93 -8.07 8.97
CA ASN A 93 7.34 -8.41 9.15
C ASN A 93 7.94 -7.98 10.51
N ILE A 94 7.10 -7.90 11.56
CA ILE A 94 7.54 -7.53 12.89
C ILE A 94 8.25 -8.73 13.54
N ASP A 95 9.41 -8.49 14.15
CA ASP A 95 10.17 -9.53 14.86
C ASP A 95 9.34 -10.11 16.03
N LYS A 96 9.37 -11.44 16.20
CA LYS A 96 8.69 -12.16 17.30
C LYS A 96 9.12 -11.69 18.69
N LYS A 97 10.33 -11.16 18.82
CA LYS A 97 10.85 -10.64 20.09
C LYS A 97 10.31 -9.26 20.43
N VAL A 98 9.79 -8.53 19.44
CA VAL A 98 9.22 -7.19 19.64
C VAL A 98 7.84 -7.33 20.29
N SER A 99 7.68 -6.65 21.42
CA SER A 99 6.44 -6.62 22.18
C SER A 99 5.46 -5.59 21.66
N GLN A 100 4.20 -5.68 22.11
CA GLN A 100 3.18 -4.67 21.79
C GLN A 100 3.60 -3.26 22.26
N ALA A 101 4.28 -3.17 23.40
CA ALA A 101 4.78 -1.91 23.96
C ALA A 101 5.90 -1.32 23.09
N ASP A 102 6.81 -2.15 22.57
CA ASP A 102 7.89 -1.70 21.70
C ASP A 102 7.36 -1.11 20.39
N VAL A 103 6.36 -1.76 19.77
CA VAL A 103 5.70 -1.23 18.55
C VAL A 103 5.00 0.09 18.86
N LYS A 104 4.29 0.18 19.99
CA LYS A 104 3.62 1.41 20.41
C LYS A 104 4.63 2.56 20.60
N LEU A 105 5.68 2.33 21.39
CA LEU A 105 6.73 3.32 21.66
C LEU A 105 7.42 3.78 20.38
N PHE A 106 7.72 2.87 19.46
CA PHE A 106 8.31 3.20 18.17
C PHE A 106 7.45 4.21 17.40
N PHE A 107 6.17 3.92 17.20
CA PHE A 107 5.28 4.80 16.45
C PHE A 107 4.96 6.11 17.19
N GLU A 108 4.79 6.08 18.51
CA GLU A 108 4.57 7.30 19.30
C GLU A 108 5.78 8.23 19.30
N SER A 109 6.99 7.69 19.22
CA SER A 109 8.22 8.49 19.21
C SER A 109 8.49 9.21 17.88
N ILE A 110 7.95 8.72 16.77
CA ILE A 110 8.28 9.20 15.41
C ILE A 110 7.07 9.81 14.70
N CYS A 111 5.89 9.23 14.89
CA CYS A 111 4.71 9.48 14.05
C CYS A 111 3.60 10.21 14.81
N GLY A 112 3.30 9.81 16.06
CA GLY A 112 2.29 10.45 16.91
C GLY A 112 1.52 9.46 17.78
N GLU A 113 0.59 9.99 18.58
CA GLU A 113 -0.15 9.23 19.59
C GLU A 113 -0.95 8.06 19.00
N VAL A 114 -0.79 6.88 19.61
CA VAL A 114 -1.46 5.65 19.21
C VAL A 114 -2.73 5.47 20.04
N TYR A 115 -3.88 5.52 19.36
CA TYR A 115 -5.20 5.32 19.97
C TYR A 115 -5.44 3.85 20.32
N ARG A 116 -5.16 2.95 19.38
CA ARG A 116 -5.37 1.51 19.56
C ARG A 116 -4.32 0.72 18.79
N LEU A 117 -3.80 -0.34 19.40
CA LEU A 117 -2.84 -1.23 18.75
C LEU A 117 -3.21 -2.69 19.01
N ARG A 118 -3.24 -3.48 17.95
CA ARG A 118 -3.45 -4.93 18.00
C ARG A 118 -2.28 -5.65 17.33
N LEU A 119 -1.42 -6.28 18.14
CA LEU A 119 -0.34 -7.13 17.66
C LEU A 119 -0.85 -8.58 17.55
N LEU A 120 -0.65 -9.19 16.39
CA LEU A 120 -1.04 -10.56 16.08
C LEU A 120 0.19 -11.37 15.70
N GLY A 121 0.27 -12.58 16.24
CA GLY A 121 1.33 -13.52 15.93
C GLY A 121 1.01 -14.89 16.48
N ASP A 122 1.57 -15.92 15.84
CA ASP A 122 1.43 -17.30 16.28
C ASP A 122 2.79 -18.02 16.25
N TYR A 123 2.79 -19.30 16.58
CA TYR A 123 3.98 -20.14 16.54
C TYR A 123 4.38 -20.57 15.12
N GLN A 124 3.45 -20.51 14.16
CA GLN A 124 3.67 -21.00 12.79
C GLN A 124 4.44 -20.01 11.92
N HIS A 125 4.12 -18.72 12.03
CA HIS A 125 4.76 -17.66 11.25
C HIS A 125 6.02 -17.18 11.94
N ASN A 126 7.10 -16.87 11.21
CA ASN A 126 8.34 -16.36 11.81
C ASN A 126 8.30 -14.87 12.20
N THR A 127 7.24 -14.17 11.80
CA THR A 127 7.04 -12.74 12.07
C THR A 127 5.63 -12.48 12.58
N ARG A 128 5.42 -11.28 13.11
CA ARG A 128 4.14 -10.78 13.60
C ARG A 128 3.61 -9.71 12.66
N ILE A 129 2.32 -9.45 12.78
CA ILE A 129 1.61 -8.36 12.09
C ILE A 129 0.94 -7.48 13.14
N ALA A 130 0.71 -6.21 12.84
CA ALA A 130 -0.01 -5.31 13.73
C ALA A 130 -1.00 -4.44 12.97
N PHE A 131 -2.11 -4.12 13.62
CA PHE A 131 -2.97 -3.00 13.24
C PHE A 131 -2.73 -1.87 14.24
N VAL A 132 -2.34 -0.70 13.75
CA VAL A 132 -2.05 0.48 14.58
C VAL A 132 -2.98 1.61 14.15
N GLU A 133 -3.92 1.95 15.02
CA GLU A 133 -4.83 3.08 14.86
C GLU A 133 -4.28 4.27 15.64
N PHE A 134 -4.05 5.38 14.94
CA PHE A 134 -3.57 6.64 15.52
C PHE A 134 -4.73 7.55 15.92
N VAL A 135 -4.45 8.51 16.79
CA VAL A 135 -5.41 9.59 17.09
C VAL A 135 -5.62 10.49 15.86
N MET A 136 -4.55 10.75 15.10
CA MET A 136 -4.55 11.65 13.94
C MET A 136 -4.26 10.88 12.64
N ALA A 137 -4.90 11.26 11.53
CA ALA A 137 -4.68 10.62 10.22
C ALA A 137 -3.27 10.92 9.67
N GLU A 138 -2.74 12.10 9.98
CA GLU A 138 -1.38 12.52 9.61
C GLU A 138 -0.33 11.59 10.22
N SER A 139 -0.54 11.09 11.43
CA SER A 139 0.34 10.12 12.08
C SER A 139 0.35 8.79 11.35
N ALA A 140 -0.80 8.35 10.81
CA ALA A 140 -0.88 7.14 10.00
C ALA A 140 -0.10 7.32 8.69
N THR A 141 -0.24 8.46 8.01
CA THR A 141 0.56 8.78 6.81
C THR A 141 2.06 8.85 7.12
N ALA A 142 2.45 9.48 8.23
CA ALA A 142 3.85 9.54 8.65
C ALA A 142 4.43 8.14 8.89
N ALA A 143 3.66 7.26 9.52
CA ALA A 143 4.06 5.90 9.81
C ALA A 143 4.27 5.03 8.56
N LEU A 144 3.62 5.33 7.43
CA LEU A 144 3.89 4.66 6.15
C LEU A 144 5.33 4.88 5.67
N ASN A 145 5.96 6.00 6.05
CA ASN A 145 7.37 6.27 5.74
C ASN A 145 8.35 5.47 6.62
N CYS A 146 7.86 4.76 7.64
CA CYS A 146 8.68 3.87 8.47
C CYS A 146 8.89 2.48 7.83
N SER A 147 8.28 2.20 6.67
CA SER A 147 8.51 0.94 5.96
C SER A 147 10.00 0.78 5.61
N GLY A 148 10.59 -0.34 6.03
CA GLY A 148 12.02 -0.62 5.91
C GLY A 148 12.87 -0.31 7.15
N VAL A 149 12.34 0.42 8.14
CA VAL A 149 13.06 0.71 9.40
C VAL A 149 13.22 -0.56 10.23
N ILE A 150 14.39 -0.76 10.83
CA ILE A 150 14.67 -1.92 11.67
C ILE A 150 14.00 -1.74 13.04
N LEU A 151 13.12 -2.68 13.40
CA LEU A 151 12.53 -2.80 14.74
C LEU A 151 12.82 -4.20 15.28
N GLY A 152 13.62 -4.28 16.35
CA GLY A 152 14.21 -5.56 16.77
C GLY A 152 15.30 -5.98 15.78
N SER A 153 15.16 -7.15 15.16
CA SER A 153 16.11 -7.66 14.16
C SER A 153 15.62 -7.60 12.71
N LEU A 154 14.38 -7.17 12.46
CA LEU A 154 13.76 -7.19 11.13
C LEU A 154 13.33 -5.79 10.66
N PRO A 155 13.36 -5.51 9.35
CA PRO A 155 12.77 -4.31 8.79
C PRO A 155 11.24 -4.42 8.79
N ILE A 156 10.55 -3.49 9.46
CA ILE A 156 9.08 -3.46 9.44
C ILE A 156 8.58 -3.08 8.06
N ARG A 157 7.36 -3.52 7.70
CA ARG A 157 6.75 -3.20 6.40
C ARG A 157 5.36 -2.66 6.54
#